data_AF-A0A920AH39-F1
#
_entry.id   AF-A0A920AH39-F1
#
_cell.length_a   1.000
_cell.length_b   1.000
_cell.length_c   1.000
_cell.angle_alpha   90.00
_cell.angle_beta   90.00
_cell.angle_gamma   90.00
#
_symmetry.space_group_name_H-M   'P 1'
#
loop_
_entity.id
_entity.type
_entity.pdbx_description
1 polymer ?
#
loop_
_entity_poly.entity_id
_entity_poly.type
_entity_poly.pdbx_seq_one_letter_code
_entity_poly.pdbx_strand_id
1 'polypeptide(L)'
;MHGLPGQDAQSGAADLTEAVGRSAGHISWYQLTIERNTHFWSAPPALPDEGTLESIQQAGEAILADAGLHQYEVSAFSREGEESWHNLNYWRFGDYIGLGAGAHGKISLPDGTIIRTQRTRKPADYLAVTTSSPLSPPQGVAISPAEKITEFAMNTLRLTSGVPLEPLYANDGRDCRAADRGGQDCGIPRLA
;
A
#
# COMPACT_ATOMS: atom_id res chain seq x y z
N MET A 1 14.59 -1.09 -6.13
CA MET A 1 14.05 0.03 -6.94
C MET A 1 14.66 -0.08 -8.32
N HIS A 2 13.94 0.30 -9.37
CA HIS A 2 14.43 0.33 -10.75
C HIS A 2 14.21 1.72 -11.38
N GLY A 3 14.76 1.94 -12.57
CA GLY A 3 14.77 3.25 -13.21
C GLY A 3 15.73 4.23 -12.54
N LEU A 4 16.80 3.73 -11.94
CA LEU A 4 17.82 4.58 -11.31
C LEU A 4 18.69 5.29 -12.37
N PRO A 5 19.34 6.40 -12.02
CA PRO A 5 20.20 7.13 -12.96
C PRO A 5 21.32 6.24 -13.54
N GLY A 6 21.39 6.15 -14.86
CA GLY A 6 22.36 5.32 -15.58
C GLY A 6 22.08 3.81 -15.56
N GLN A 7 20.94 3.38 -15.00
CA GLN A 7 20.53 1.99 -15.01
C GLN A 7 19.96 1.59 -16.38
N ASP A 8 20.36 0.41 -16.85
CA ASP A 8 19.86 -0.26 -18.03
C ASP A 8 19.24 -1.62 -17.65
N ALA A 9 18.71 -2.36 -18.64
CA ALA A 9 18.08 -3.66 -18.40
C ALA A 9 19.02 -4.68 -17.74
N GLN A 10 20.31 -4.67 -18.10
CA GLN A 10 21.28 -5.62 -17.56
C GLN A 10 21.61 -5.32 -16.09
N SER A 11 21.89 -4.07 -15.76
CA SER A 11 22.18 -3.65 -14.39
C SER A 11 20.93 -3.76 -13.50
N GLY A 12 19.75 -3.38 -14.00
CA GLY A 12 18.48 -3.58 -13.29
C GLY A 12 18.17 -5.05 -12.99
N ALA A 13 18.41 -5.94 -13.96
CA ALA A 13 18.29 -7.38 -13.78
C ALA A 13 19.28 -7.94 -12.74
N ALA A 14 20.53 -7.45 -12.76
CA ALA A 14 21.55 -7.86 -11.80
C ALA A 14 21.17 -7.46 -10.36
N ASP A 15 20.73 -6.21 -10.16
CA ASP A 15 20.27 -5.71 -8.85
C ASP A 15 19.08 -6.53 -8.33
N LEU A 16 18.10 -6.81 -9.19
CA LEU A 16 16.92 -7.57 -8.81
C LEU A 16 17.24 -9.04 -8.51
N THR A 17 18.12 -9.66 -9.29
CA THR A 17 18.58 -11.03 -9.05
C THR A 17 19.26 -11.15 -7.68
N GLU A 18 20.11 -10.18 -7.31
CA GLU A 18 20.71 -10.14 -5.99
C GLU A 18 19.64 -9.98 -4.89
N ALA A 19 18.67 -9.08 -5.09
CA ALA A 19 17.59 -8.87 -4.13
C ALA A 19 16.75 -10.16 -3.93
N VAL A 20 16.42 -10.88 -5.00
CA VAL A 20 15.73 -12.19 -4.95
C VAL A 20 16.50 -13.21 -4.16
N GLY A 21 17.82 -13.28 -4.33
CA GLY A 21 18.67 -14.19 -3.54
C GLY A 21 18.66 -13.89 -2.03
N ARG A 22 18.21 -12.70 -1.62
CA ARG A 22 18.23 -12.22 -0.23
C ARG A 22 16.85 -12.00 0.39
N SER A 23 15.78 -11.98 -0.40
CA SER A 23 14.47 -11.43 -0.02
C SER A 23 13.64 -12.30 0.93
N ALA A 24 14.08 -13.53 1.19
CA ALA A 24 13.30 -14.52 1.93
C ALA A 24 11.87 -14.72 1.37
N GLY A 25 11.66 -14.47 0.07
CA GLY A 25 10.41 -14.75 -0.64
C GLY A 25 9.38 -13.63 -0.71
N HIS A 26 9.74 -12.40 -0.29
CA HIS A 26 8.94 -11.20 -0.49
C HIS A 26 9.79 -10.02 -0.99
N ILE A 27 9.38 -9.37 -2.07
CA ILE A 27 10.06 -8.19 -2.63
C ILE A 27 9.05 -7.09 -2.91
N SER A 28 9.37 -5.88 -2.46
CA SER A 28 8.78 -4.66 -3.03
C SER A 28 9.72 -4.03 -4.05
N TRP A 29 9.24 -3.87 -5.27
CA TRP A 29 10.01 -3.38 -6.41
C TRP A 29 9.28 -2.20 -7.06
N TYR A 30 9.83 -1.00 -6.85
CA TYR A 30 9.27 0.26 -7.33
C TYR A 30 10.14 0.89 -8.41
N GLN A 31 9.50 1.55 -9.36
CA GLN A 31 10.15 2.54 -10.23
C GLN A 31 10.50 3.79 -9.41
N LEU A 32 11.65 4.38 -9.65
CA LEU A 32 11.99 5.69 -9.11
C LEU A 32 11.12 6.77 -9.75
N THR A 33 10.25 7.38 -8.93
CA THR A 33 9.45 8.56 -9.30
C THR A 33 9.95 9.79 -8.55
N ILE A 34 10.08 10.92 -9.25
CA ILE A 34 10.57 12.19 -8.68
C ILE A 34 9.39 12.97 -8.09
N GLU A 35 9.26 12.91 -6.78
CA GLU A 35 8.17 13.56 -6.05
C GLU A 35 8.52 14.99 -5.61
N ARG A 36 7.53 15.88 -5.62
CA ARG A 36 7.66 17.25 -5.09
C ARG A 36 8.11 17.22 -3.62
N ASN A 37 8.84 18.26 -3.21
CA ASN A 37 9.38 18.42 -1.85
C ASN A 37 10.44 17.38 -1.44
N THR A 38 11.06 16.71 -2.41
CA THR A 38 12.22 15.84 -2.19
C THR A 38 13.50 16.52 -2.68
N HIS A 39 14.66 16.04 -2.22
CA HIS A 39 15.95 16.49 -2.75
C HIS A 39 16.06 16.24 -4.26
N PHE A 40 15.53 15.11 -4.73
CA PHE A 40 15.50 14.77 -6.16
C PHE A 40 14.59 15.70 -6.97
N TRP A 41 13.62 16.37 -6.38
CA TRP A 41 12.88 17.41 -7.09
C TRP A 41 13.71 18.69 -7.27
N SER A 42 14.47 19.10 -6.24
CA SER A 42 15.33 20.29 -6.32
C SER A 42 16.58 20.10 -7.17
N ALA A 43 17.06 18.87 -7.30
CA ALA A 43 18.22 18.48 -8.09
C ALA A 43 17.90 17.16 -8.83
N PRO A 44 17.11 17.22 -9.91
CA PRO A 44 16.63 16.04 -10.60
C PRO A 44 17.79 15.30 -11.28
N PRO A 45 17.97 14.00 -10.99
CA PRO A 45 18.92 13.21 -11.74
C PRO A 45 18.37 12.91 -13.14
N ALA A 46 19.27 12.56 -14.07
CA ALA A 46 18.87 12.01 -15.35
C ALA A 46 18.32 10.59 -15.15
N LEU A 47 17.06 10.37 -15.50
CA LEU A 47 16.42 9.06 -15.47
C LEU A 47 16.51 8.38 -16.83
N PRO A 48 16.43 7.04 -16.90
CA PRO A 48 16.30 6.32 -18.15
C PRO A 48 15.04 6.77 -18.91
N ASP A 49 15.08 6.69 -20.24
CA ASP A 49 13.91 6.91 -21.08
C ASP A 49 12.89 5.77 -20.98
N GLU A 50 11.68 5.99 -21.48
CA GLU A 50 10.57 5.03 -21.40
C GLU A 50 10.90 3.65 -21.98
N GLY A 51 11.62 3.58 -23.11
CA GLY A 51 11.97 2.30 -23.72
C GLY A 51 12.98 1.51 -22.88
N THR A 52 13.92 2.21 -22.25
CA THR A 52 14.83 1.61 -21.28
C THR A 52 14.09 1.14 -20.02
N LEU A 53 13.15 1.94 -19.50
CA LEU A 53 12.33 1.57 -18.35
C LEU A 53 11.47 0.34 -18.61
N GLU A 54 10.83 0.26 -19.78
CA GLU A 54 10.07 -0.91 -20.23
C GLU A 54 10.96 -2.15 -20.30
N SER A 55 12.15 -2.02 -20.87
CA SER A 55 13.12 -3.12 -20.97
C SER A 55 13.56 -3.63 -19.59
N ILE A 56 13.76 -2.72 -18.62
CA ILE A 56 14.08 -3.07 -17.24
C ILE A 56 12.91 -3.80 -16.58
N GLN A 57 11.68 -3.28 -16.75
CA GLN A 57 10.47 -3.87 -16.18
C GLN A 57 10.26 -5.30 -16.67
N GLN A 58 10.29 -5.51 -18.00
CA GLN A 58 10.08 -6.83 -18.61
C GLN A 58 11.14 -7.85 -18.16
N ALA A 59 12.42 -7.45 -18.15
CA ALA A 59 13.48 -8.32 -17.67
C ALA A 59 13.31 -8.69 -16.19
N GLY A 60 12.89 -7.74 -15.36
CA GLY A 60 12.69 -7.98 -13.94
C GLY A 60 11.47 -8.82 -13.62
N GLU A 61 10.36 -8.64 -14.33
CA GLU A 61 9.16 -9.48 -14.20
C GLU A 61 9.45 -10.94 -14.52
N ALA A 62 10.25 -11.22 -15.56
CA ALA A 62 10.69 -12.57 -15.89
C ALA A 62 11.51 -13.20 -14.75
N ILE A 63 12.45 -12.45 -14.16
CA ILE A 63 13.27 -12.91 -13.02
C ILE A 63 12.40 -13.22 -11.80
N LEU A 64 11.43 -12.36 -11.50
CA LEU A 64 10.50 -12.56 -10.38
C LEU A 64 9.65 -13.82 -10.60
N ALA A 65 9.11 -13.99 -11.80
CA ALA A 65 8.31 -15.16 -12.16
C ALA A 65 9.13 -16.46 -12.07
N ASP A 66 10.35 -16.49 -12.60
CA ASP A 66 11.26 -17.64 -12.52
C ASP A 66 11.64 -18.00 -11.08
N ALA A 67 11.67 -17.01 -10.19
CA ALA A 67 11.89 -17.21 -8.76
C ALA A 67 10.63 -17.66 -7.97
N GLY A 68 9.48 -17.80 -8.65
CA GLY A 68 8.20 -18.14 -8.04
C GLY A 68 7.57 -17.00 -7.23
N LEU A 69 7.94 -15.75 -7.54
CA LEU A 69 7.37 -14.56 -6.91
C LEU A 69 6.27 -13.98 -7.81
N HIS A 70 5.06 -13.91 -7.28
CA HIS A 70 3.89 -13.42 -7.99
C HIS A 70 3.50 -12.03 -7.51
N GLN A 71 3.05 -11.18 -8.42
CA GLN A 71 2.55 -9.85 -8.08
C GLN A 71 1.20 -9.96 -7.36
N TYR A 72 1.16 -9.60 -6.08
CA TYR A 72 -0.10 -9.58 -5.32
C TYR A 72 -0.65 -8.15 -5.17
N GLU A 73 0.21 -7.13 -5.34
CA GLU A 73 -0.18 -5.72 -5.44
C GLU A 73 0.75 -4.95 -6.38
N VAL A 74 0.34 -3.73 -6.79
CA VAL A 74 1.01 -2.84 -7.77
C VAL A 74 2.54 -2.91 -7.76
N SER A 75 3.20 -2.94 -6.59
CA SER A 75 4.66 -2.93 -6.52
C SER A 75 5.26 -3.99 -5.59
N ALA A 76 4.51 -5.03 -5.22
CA ALA A 76 5.06 -6.10 -4.39
C ALA A 76 4.73 -7.49 -4.92
N PHE A 77 5.72 -8.35 -4.75
CA PHE A 77 5.80 -9.70 -5.24
C PHE A 77 6.14 -10.61 -4.07
N SER A 78 5.53 -11.78 -4.01
CA SER A 78 5.86 -12.78 -3.00
C SER A 78 5.60 -14.18 -3.50
N ARG A 79 6.14 -15.17 -2.78
CA ARG A 79 5.59 -16.52 -2.86
C ARG A 79 4.20 -16.53 -2.25
N GLU A 80 3.42 -17.53 -2.63
CA GLU A 80 2.11 -17.79 -2.03
C GLU A 80 2.23 -17.95 -0.51
N GLY A 81 1.47 -17.16 0.24
CA GLY A 81 1.46 -17.19 1.70
C GLY A 81 2.57 -16.37 2.38
N GLU A 82 3.49 -15.78 1.61
CA GLU A 82 4.54 -14.87 2.09
C GLU A 82 4.20 -13.39 1.80
N GLU A 83 2.93 -13.08 1.52
CA GLU A 83 2.48 -11.71 1.31
C GLU A 83 2.61 -10.88 2.60
N SER A 84 2.98 -9.59 2.46
CA SER A 84 3.01 -8.69 3.61
C SER A 84 1.61 -8.49 4.20
N TRP A 85 1.39 -8.99 5.42
CA TRP A 85 0.14 -8.82 6.16
C TRP A 85 -0.21 -7.35 6.37
N HIS A 86 0.80 -6.51 6.58
CA HIS A 86 0.59 -5.07 6.71
C HIS A 86 0.03 -4.46 5.42
N ASN A 87 0.64 -4.77 4.27
CA ASN A 87 0.18 -4.29 2.97
C ASN A 87 -1.23 -4.80 2.69
N LEU A 88 -1.48 -6.10 2.90
CA LEU A 88 -2.80 -6.68 2.70
C LEU A 88 -3.86 -6.02 3.58
N ASN A 89 -3.58 -5.80 4.87
CA ASN A 89 -4.52 -5.10 5.76
C ASN A 89 -4.79 -3.67 5.26
N TYR A 90 -3.75 -2.93 4.89
CA TYR A 90 -3.88 -1.57 4.40
C TYR A 90 -4.71 -1.52 3.10
N TRP A 91 -4.37 -2.34 2.10
CA TRP A 91 -5.04 -2.36 0.80
C TRP A 91 -6.46 -2.92 0.86
N ARG A 92 -6.74 -3.84 1.79
CA ARG A 92 -8.11 -4.32 2.10
C ARG A 92 -8.91 -3.33 2.94
N PHE A 93 -8.41 -2.12 3.13
CA PHE A 93 -9.08 -1.07 3.87
C PHE A 93 -9.34 -1.47 5.34
N GLY A 94 -8.44 -2.24 5.94
CA GLY A 94 -8.46 -2.58 7.36
C GLY A 94 -7.98 -1.45 8.27
N ASP A 95 -8.14 -1.64 9.58
CA ASP A 95 -7.70 -0.68 10.59
C ASP A 95 -6.23 -0.91 10.96
N TYR A 96 -5.55 0.18 11.31
CA TYR A 96 -4.16 0.15 11.76
C TYR A 96 -3.82 1.41 12.56
N ILE A 97 -2.90 1.25 13.51
CA ILE A 97 -2.41 2.36 14.32
C ILE A 97 -1.07 2.86 13.80
N GLY A 98 -0.91 4.19 13.75
CA GLY A 98 0.36 4.83 13.42
C GLY A 98 1.24 5.00 14.65
N LEU A 99 2.44 4.44 14.64
CA LEU A 99 3.46 4.61 15.67
C LEU A 99 4.71 5.26 15.06
N GLY A 100 5.31 6.21 15.78
CA GLY A 100 6.46 6.98 15.27
C GLY A 100 6.11 8.41 14.83
N ALA A 101 7.16 9.20 14.59
CA ALA A 101 7.03 10.53 14.02
C ALA A 101 6.48 10.45 12.58
N GLY A 102 5.47 11.26 12.28
CA GLY A 102 4.81 11.32 10.97
C GLY A 102 3.91 10.13 10.66
N ALA A 103 3.71 9.21 11.61
CA ALA A 103 2.91 8.02 11.37
C ALA A 103 1.42 8.37 11.17
N HIS A 104 0.79 7.66 10.25
CA HIS A 104 -0.64 7.71 9.99
C HIS A 104 -1.33 6.45 10.48
N GLY A 105 -2.63 6.55 10.77
CA GLY A 105 -3.47 5.45 11.17
C GLY A 105 -4.88 5.61 10.60
N LYS A 106 -5.64 4.52 10.67
CA LYS A 106 -7.04 4.46 10.28
C LYS A 106 -7.76 3.58 11.29
N ILE A 107 -8.80 4.11 11.91
CA ILE A 107 -9.61 3.41 12.91
C ILE A 107 -11.08 3.53 12.52
N SER A 108 -11.78 2.40 12.48
CA SER A 108 -13.21 2.32 12.26
C SER A 108 -13.93 2.22 13.61
N LEU A 109 -14.93 3.08 13.82
CA LEU A 109 -15.76 3.07 15.02
C LEU A 109 -16.99 2.16 14.84
N PRO A 110 -17.64 1.70 15.93
CA PRO A 110 -18.81 0.84 15.86
C PRO A 110 -20.02 1.46 15.11
N ASP A 111 -20.09 2.78 15.04
CA ASP A 111 -21.13 3.52 14.29
C ASP A 111 -20.82 3.65 12.79
N GLY A 112 -19.69 3.09 12.34
CA GLY A 112 -19.22 3.14 10.97
C GLY A 112 -18.39 4.37 10.60
N THR A 113 -18.18 5.30 11.54
CA THR A 113 -17.29 6.44 11.34
C THR A 113 -15.85 5.95 11.18
N ILE A 114 -15.16 6.44 10.16
CA ILE A 114 -13.73 6.18 9.97
C ILE A 114 -12.94 7.42 10.37
N ILE A 115 -11.97 7.24 11.26
CA ILE A 115 -11.07 8.28 11.73
C ILE A 115 -9.67 8.03 11.13
N ARG A 116 -9.17 9.01 10.37
CA ARG A 116 -7.77 9.10 9.97
C ARG A 116 -6.99 9.76 11.08
N THR A 117 -5.96 9.09 11.57
CA THR A 117 -5.10 9.62 12.64
C THR A 117 -3.73 10.00 12.08
N GLN A 118 -3.14 11.09 12.55
CA GLN A 118 -1.78 11.50 12.18
C GLN A 118 -0.98 11.94 13.41
N ARG A 119 0.30 11.55 13.45
CA ARG A 119 1.29 12.04 14.43
C ARG A 119 2.13 13.18 13.87
N THR A 120 2.67 14.00 14.77
CA THR A 120 3.65 15.05 14.42
C THR A 120 4.80 14.49 13.59
N ARG A 121 5.18 15.19 12.52
CA ARG A 121 6.29 14.81 11.62
C ARG A 121 7.66 15.05 12.23
N LYS A 122 7.76 15.81 13.33
CA LYS A 122 9.04 16.16 13.96
C LYS A 122 9.50 15.04 14.90
N PRO A 123 10.67 14.42 14.66
CA PRO A 123 11.19 13.39 15.56
C PRO A 123 11.38 13.88 17.00
N ALA A 124 11.78 15.14 17.20
CA ALA A 124 11.96 15.72 18.52
C ALA A 124 10.66 15.71 19.36
N ASP A 125 9.53 16.09 18.75
CA ASP A 125 8.22 16.06 19.42
C ASP A 125 7.83 14.63 19.82
N TYR A 126 8.15 13.64 18.98
CA TYR A 126 7.87 12.23 19.27
C TYR A 126 8.77 11.68 20.39
N LEU A 127 10.05 12.09 20.42
CA LEU A 127 11.03 11.63 21.42
C LEU A 127 10.85 12.29 22.79
N ALA A 128 10.32 13.52 22.87
CA ALA A 128 10.08 14.21 24.15
C ALA A 128 9.20 13.40 25.14
N VAL A 129 8.52 12.38 24.63
CA VAL A 129 7.61 11.50 25.36
C VAL A 129 8.35 10.48 26.22
N THR A 130 9.54 10.07 25.79
CA THR A 130 10.34 9.13 26.59
C THR A 130 10.93 9.82 27.83
N THR A 131 10.93 11.16 27.88
CA THR A 131 11.62 11.92 28.92
C THR A 131 10.71 12.75 29.83
N SER A 132 9.53 13.24 29.40
CA SER A 132 8.88 14.30 30.19
C SER A 132 7.34 14.40 30.20
N SER A 133 6.58 13.66 29.39
CA SER A 133 5.10 13.69 29.40
C SER A 133 4.47 12.61 28.52
N PRO A 134 3.21 12.20 28.74
CA PRO A 134 2.52 11.35 27.80
C PRO A 134 2.40 12.04 26.42
N LEU A 135 2.48 11.24 25.35
CA LEU A 135 2.38 11.73 23.98
C LEU A 135 1.03 12.39 23.76
N SER A 136 1.06 13.59 23.18
CA SER A 136 -0.16 14.20 22.66
C SER A 136 -0.89 13.19 21.79
N PRO A 137 -2.21 12.99 21.98
CA PRO A 137 -2.95 12.03 21.17
C PRO A 137 -2.78 12.38 19.69
N PRO A 138 -2.79 11.38 18.80
CA PRO A 138 -2.73 11.68 17.37
C PRO A 138 -3.92 12.55 16.99
N GLN A 139 -3.70 13.45 16.02
CA GLN A 139 -4.79 14.26 15.49
C GLN A 139 -5.70 13.35 14.67
N GLY A 140 -6.99 13.33 15.00
CA GLY A 140 -8.00 12.50 14.34
C GLY A 140 -8.94 13.36 13.52
N VAL A 141 -9.18 12.97 12.27
CA VAL A 141 -10.19 13.58 11.39
C VAL A 141 -11.12 12.48 10.89
N ALA A 142 -12.43 12.68 11.05
CA ALA A 142 -13.41 11.79 10.45
C ALA A 142 -13.47 12.03 8.94
N ILE A 143 -13.45 10.97 8.14
CA ILE A 143 -13.58 11.09 6.68
C ILE A 143 -15.06 11.14 6.29
N SER A 144 -15.38 11.92 5.27
CA SER A 144 -16.73 11.99 4.72
C SER A 144 -17.11 10.69 3.99
N PRO A 145 -18.42 10.44 3.77
CA PRO A 145 -18.86 9.29 2.97
C PRO A 145 -18.29 9.27 1.54
N ALA A 146 -18.12 10.43 0.92
CA ALA A 146 -17.54 10.53 -0.42
C ALA A 146 -16.04 10.16 -0.41
N GLU A 147 -15.28 10.68 0.55
CA GLU A 147 -13.86 10.32 0.73
C GLU A 147 -13.70 8.83 1.03
N LYS A 148 -14.59 8.24 1.85
CA LYS A 148 -14.57 6.79 2.12
C LYS A 148 -14.63 5.96 0.84
N ILE A 149 -15.51 6.31 -0.11
CA ILE A 149 -15.64 5.60 -1.39
C ILE A 149 -14.35 5.73 -2.20
N THR A 150 -13.82 6.95 -2.32
CA THR A 150 -12.58 7.20 -3.06
C THR A 150 -11.38 6.49 -2.44
N GLU A 151 -11.18 6.61 -1.13
CA GLU A 151 -10.07 5.96 -0.42
C GLU A 151 -10.18 4.43 -0.47
N PHE A 152 -11.38 3.87 -0.37
CA PHE A 152 -11.60 2.43 -0.52
C PHE A 152 -11.15 1.99 -1.92
N ALA A 153 -11.68 2.62 -2.97
CA ALA A 153 -11.32 2.27 -4.34
C ALA A 153 -9.81 2.40 -4.60
N MET A 154 -9.19 3.50 -4.17
CA MET A 154 -7.74 3.72 -4.33
C MET A 154 -6.88 2.68 -3.61
N ASN A 155 -7.33 2.19 -2.45
CA ASN A 155 -6.60 1.15 -1.72
C ASN A 155 -6.79 -0.23 -2.37
N THR A 156 -8.02 -0.57 -2.74
CA THR A 156 -8.38 -1.94 -3.10
C THR A 156 -8.01 -2.28 -4.54
N LEU A 157 -8.05 -1.30 -5.44
CA LEU A 157 -7.61 -1.46 -6.84
C LEU A 157 -6.10 -1.72 -6.95
N ARG A 158 -5.35 -1.63 -5.84
CA ARG A 158 -3.93 -2.00 -5.83
C ARG A 158 -3.72 -3.50 -5.78
N LEU A 159 -4.68 -4.28 -5.30
CA LEU A 159 -4.57 -5.74 -5.19
C LEU A 159 -4.96 -6.37 -6.52
N THR A 160 -4.15 -7.33 -6.98
CA THR A 160 -4.48 -8.11 -8.19
C THR A 160 -5.69 -9.02 -7.99
N SER A 161 -5.99 -9.38 -6.74
CA SER A 161 -7.16 -10.18 -6.35
C SER A 161 -8.44 -9.36 -6.12
N GLY A 162 -8.34 -8.02 -6.10
CA GLY A 162 -9.44 -7.14 -5.70
C GLY A 162 -9.91 -7.38 -4.25
N VAL A 163 -11.09 -6.84 -3.91
CA VAL A 163 -11.76 -7.11 -2.64
C VAL A 163 -13.28 -7.15 -2.80
N PRO A 164 -14.02 -7.84 -1.91
CA PRO A 164 -15.48 -7.72 -1.82
C PRO A 164 -15.90 -6.28 -1.47
N LEU A 165 -17.05 -5.80 -1.98
CA LEU A 165 -17.55 -4.45 -1.72
C LEU A 165 -18.31 -4.32 -0.40
N GLU A 166 -18.68 -5.42 0.22
CA GLU A 166 -19.43 -5.48 1.48
C GLU A 166 -18.81 -4.59 2.57
N PRO A 167 -17.47 -4.51 2.78
CA PRO A 167 -16.86 -3.62 3.75
C PRO A 167 -17.08 -2.12 3.47
N LEU A 168 -17.32 -1.73 2.21
CA LEU A 168 -17.69 -0.37 1.84
C LEU A 168 -19.07 0.00 2.41
N TYR A 169 -20.00 -0.96 2.36
CA TYR A 169 -21.41 -0.78 2.72
C TYR A 169 -21.79 -1.31 4.10
N ALA A 170 -20.88 -1.99 4.80
CA ALA A 170 -21.14 -2.71 6.04
C ALA A 170 -21.69 -1.85 7.19
N ASN A 171 -21.68 -0.51 7.06
CA ASN A 171 -22.22 0.41 8.05
C ASN A 171 -23.27 1.39 7.49
N ASP A 172 -23.78 1.15 6.28
CA ASP A 172 -24.82 2.00 5.66
C ASP A 172 -26.24 1.58 6.11
N GLY A 173 -26.35 0.78 7.17
CA GLY A 173 -27.62 0.22 7.65
C GLY A 173 -28.18 -0.93 6.80
N ARG A 174 -27.45 -1.42 5.79
CA ARG A 174 -27.81 -2.62 5.01
C ARG A 174 -27.02 -3.82 5.50
N ASP A 175 -27.50 -4.43 6.58
CA ASP A 175 -26.97 -5.68 7.11
C ASP A 175 -27.22 -6.83 6.12
N CYS A 176 -26.17 -7.27 5.41
CA CYS A 176 -26.24 -8.42 4.50
C CYS A 176 -25.94 -9.76 5.21
N ARG A 177 -25.74 -9.79 6.54
CA ARG A 177 -25.45 -11.03 7.28
C ARG A 177 -26.62 -12.01 7.34
N ALA A 178 -27.80 -11.63 6.84
CA ALA A 178 -28.97 -12.51 6.76
C ALA A 178 -29.11 -13.29 5.44
N ALA A 179 -28.34 -12.97 4.38
CA ALA A 179 -28.54 -13.56 3.05
C ALA A 179 -27.98 -15.00 2.90
N ASP A 180 -27.06 -15.41 3.76
CA ASP A 180 -26.40 -16.74 3.69
C ASP A 180 -27.29 -17.93 4.12
N ARG A 181 -28.54 -17.69 4.54
CA ARG A 181 -29.49 -18.79 4.83
C ARG A 181 -30.63 -18.92 3.82
N GLY A 182 -30.65 -18.11 2.76
CA GLY A 182 -31.83 -18.01 1.89
C GLY A 182 -31.58 -17.91 0.38
N GLY A 183 -30.34 -17.98 -0.10
CA GLY A 183 -30.08 -17.96 -1.55
C GLY A 183 -30.62 -16.73 -2.27
N GLN A 184 -30.66 -15.57 -1.60
CA GLN A 184 -30.93 -14.29 -2.26
C GLN A 184 -29.61 -13.63 -2.64
N ASP A 185 -29.37 -13.55 -3.95
CA ASP A 185 -28.29 -12.76 -4.54
C ASP A 185 -28.47 -11.28 -4.14
N CYS A 186 -27.53 -10.76 -3.36
CA CYS A 186 -27.53 -9.36 -2.92
C CYS A 186 -27.19 -8.37 -4.05
N GLY A 187 -26.94 -8.83 -5.28
CA GLY A 187 -26.74 -7.95 -6.43
C GLY A 187 -25.56 -6.99 -6.27
N ILE A 188 -24.57 -7.36 -5.44
CA ILE A 188 -23.40 -6.52 -5.17
C ILE A 188 -22.39 -6.75 -6.29
N PRO A 189 -22.06 -5.73 -7.11
CA PRO A 189 -21.10 -5.90 -8.19
C PRO A 189 -19.70 -6.17 -7.62
N ARG A 190 -18.98 -7.14 -8.19
CA ARG A 190 -17.53 -7.27 -7.97
C ARG A 190 -16.84 -6.25 -8.88
N LEU A 191 -15.95 -5.43 -8.31
CA LEU A 191 -14.99 -4.69 -9.14
C LEU A 191 -13.93 -5.70 -9.60
N ALA A 192 -13.93 -5.96 -10.91
CA ALA A 192 -12.86 -6.67 -11.62
C ALA A 192 -11.79 -5.67 -12.06
#